data_AF-A0A4Q4CU68-F1
#
_entry.id   AF-A0A4Q4CU68-F1
#
_cell.length_a   1.000
_cell.length_b   1.000
_cell.length_c   1.000
_cell.angle_alpha   90.00
_cell.angle_beta   90.00
_cell.angle_gamma   90.00
#
_symmetry.space_group_name_H-M   'P 1'
#
loop_
_entity.id
_entity.type
_entity.pdbx_description
1 polymer ?
#
loop_
_entity_poly.entity_id
_entity_poly.type
_entity_poly.pdbx_seq_one_letter_code
_entity_poly.pdbx_strand_id
1 'polypeptide(L)'
;MNTWEDAAVIAEVNRIGKPRIVLAGLWTSVCIVGPALSALDQGFEVHFIADACGDVSAEAHQRAAERMIQAGARPMTALQYLLELQRDWARGETYDMTTGIARRFGGGYGIGITYAKTMFGAHEG
;
A
#
# COMPACT_ATOMS: atom_id res chain seq x y z
N MET A 1 -15.85 -1.51 12.98
CA MET A 1 -15.57 -0.22 12.28
C MET A 1 -14.09 0.10 12.40
N ASN A 2 -13.59 0.36 13.61
CA ASN A 2 -12.15 0.30 13.88
C ASN A 2 -11.76 -1.17 14.15
N THR A 3 -10.85 -1.75 13.36
CA THR A 3 -10.36 -3.12 13.58
C THR A 3 -9.49 -3.24 14.83
N TRP A 4 -8.99 -2.11 15.34
CA TRP A 4 -8.24 -2.04 16.60
C TRP A 4 -9.10 -2.10 17.86
N GLU A 5 -10.41 -2.30 17.73
CA GLU A 5 -11.30 -2.63 18.85
C GLU A 5 -11.52 -4.15 18.97
N ASP A 6 -11.06 -4.93 17.99
CA ASP A 6 -11.15 -6.38 18.00
C ASP A 6 -9.87 -6.98 18.61
N ALA A 7 -9.98 -7.52 19.82
CA ALA A 7 -8.87 -8.11 20.54
C ALA A 7 -8.20 -9.27 19.78
N ALA A 8 -8.96 -10.04 18.97
CA ALA A 8 -8.39 -11.12 18.18
C ALA A 8 -7.51 -10.56 17.04
N VAL A 9 -7.92 -9.46 16.41
CA VAL A 9 -7.12 -8.78 15.37
C VAL A 9 -5.84 -8.22 15.97
N ILE A 10 -5.92 -7.51 17.11
CA ILE A 10 -4.74 -6.93 17.76
C ILE A 10 -3.76 -8.03 18.19
N ALA A 11 -4.27 -9.13 18.76
CA ALA A 11 -3.44 -10.27 19.15
C ALA A 11 -2.72 -10.87 17.95
N GLU A 12 -3.41 -11.06 16.82
CA GLU A 12 -2.82 -11.64 15.61
C GLU A 12 -1.78 -10.71 14.97
N VAL A 13 -2.06 -9.41 14.87
CA VAL A 13 -1.10 -8.44 14.34
C VAL A 13 0.17 -8.39 15.21
N ASN A 14 0.02 -8.38 16.53
CA ASN A 14 1.16 -8.43 17.45
C ASN A 14 1.94 -9.74 17.33
N ARG A 15 1.26 -10.88 17.13
CA ARG A 15 1.90 -12.18 16.92
C ARG A 15 2.73 -12.22 15.63
N ILE A 16 2.27 -11.57 14.56
CA ILE A 16 3.02 -11.45 13.29
C ILE A 16 4.36 -10.72 13.50
N GLY A 17 4.44 -9.81 14.48
CA GLY A 17 5.69 -9.21 14.94
C GLY A 17 6.39 -8.32 13.91
N LYS A 18 5.64 -7.77 12.95
CA LYS A 18 6.17 -6.83 11.96
C LYS A 18 5.99 -5.39 12.46
N PRO A 19 7.03 -4.54 12.42
CA PRO A 19 6.95 -3.18 12.94
C PRO A 19 6.16 -2.22 12.02
N ARG A 20 5.85 -2.66 10.80
CA ARG A 20 5.18 -1.85 9.77
C ARG A 20 3.84 -2.45 9.39
N ILE A 21 2.85 -1.59 9.29
CA ILE A 21 1.49 -1.92 8.85
C ILE A 21 1.18 -1.13 7.59
N VAL A 22 0.59 -1.80 6.61
CA VAL A 22 0.11 -1.19 5.37
C VAL A 22 -1.41 -1.39 5.32
N LEU A 23 -2.15 -0.28 5.28
CA LEU A 23 -3.61 -0.27 5.27
C LEU A 23 -4.15 0.10 3.89
N ALA A 24 -5.23 -0.56 3.48
CA ALA A 24 -5.99 -0.22 2.28
C ALA A 24 -7.45 -0.64 2.48
N GLY A 25 -8.40 0.05 1.86
CA GLY A 25 -9.81 -0.33 1.88
C GLY A 25 -10.79 0.84 2.02
N LEU A 26 -12.02 0.49 2.36
CA LEU A 26 -13.17 1.40 2.40
C LEU A 26 -13.85 1.30 3.77
N TRP A 27 -14.22 2.41 4.42
CA TRP A 27 -14.12 3.81 4.01
C TRP A 27 -12.88 4.44 4.62
N THR A 28 -12.27 5.39 3.93
CA THR A 28 -11.04 6.05 4.38
C THR A 28 -11.26 6.71 5.74
N SER A 29 -12.35 7.46 5.88
CA SER A 29 -12.75 8.18 7.10
C SER A 29 -13.19 7.31 8.26
N VAL A 30 -13.45 6.01 8.04
CA VAL A 30 -13.97 5.09 9.07
C VAL A 30 -13.02 3.92 9.28
N CYS A 31 -12.97 3.01 8.31
CA CYS A 31 -12.29 1.72 8.42
C CYS A 31 -10.77 1.82 8.27
N ILE A 32 -10.23 2.93 7.76
CA ILE A 32 -8.78 3.13 7.60
C ILE A 32 -8.24 4.09 8.66
N VAL A 33 -8.87 5.25 8.87
CA VAL A 33 -8.46 6.23 9.89
C VAL A 33 -8.44 5.64 11.29
N GLY A 34 -9.47 4.90 11.71
CA GLY A 34 -9.54 4.29 13.04
C GLY A 34 -8.30 3.42 13.35
N PRO A 35 -8.07 2.34 12.59
CA PRO A 35 -6.94 1.46 12.86
C PRO A 35 -5.59 2.10 12.57
N ALA A 36 -5.49 3.04 11.63
CA ALA A 36 -4.24 3.78 11.39
C ALA A 36 -3.79 4.53 12.64
N LEU A 37 -4.71 5.26 13.28
CA LEU A 37 -4.41 6.04 14.48
C LEU A 37 -4.11 5.14 15.68
N SER A 38 -4.88 4.07 15.88
CA SER A 38 -4.63 3.13 16.97
C SER A 38 -3.31 2.37 16.81
N ALA A 39 -2.96 1.97 15.58
CA ALA A 39 -1.68 1.32 15.30
C ALA A 39 -0.49 2.27 15.50
N LEU A 40 -0.63 3.55 15.10
CA LEU A 40 0.39 4.57 15.39
C LEU A 40 0.60 4.76 16.89
N ASP A 41 -0.47 4.82 17.68
CA ASP A 41 -0.41 4.95 19.15
C ASP A 41 0.28 3.74 19.80
N GLN A 42 0.08 2.55 19.25
CA GLN A 42 0.79 1.33 19.65
C GLN A 42 2.26 1.28 19.19
N GLY A 43 2.72 2.26 18.40
CA GLY A 43 4.11 2.40 17.97
C GLY A 43 4.46 1.72 16.64
N PHE A 44 3.46 1.30 15.85
CA PHE A 44 3.72 0.79 14.50
C PHE A 44 4.07 1.91 13.53
N GLU A 45 4.91 1.60 12.55
CA GLU A 45 5.05 2.42 11.35
C GLU A 45 3.84 2.17 10.43
N VAL A 46 2.96 3.16 10.28
CA VAL A 46 1.74 3.01 9.49
C VAL A 46 1.88 3.67 8.13
N HIS A 47 1.57 2.89 7.09
CA HIS A 47 1.36 3.37 5.74
C HIS A 47 -0.07 3.11 5.31
N PHE A 48 -0.60 3.93 4.39
CA PHE A 48 -1.88 3.64 3.74
C PHE A 48 -1.78 3.83 2.22
N ILE A 49 -2.43 2.93 1.49
CA ILE A 49 -2.44 2.93 0.02
C ILE A 49 -3.59 3.81 -0.45
N ALA A 50 -3.32 5.09 -0.69
CA ALA A 50 -4.32 6.13 -0.91
C ALA A 50 -5.19 5.85 -2.15
N ASP A 51 -4.59 5.36 -3.24
CA ASP A 51 -5.27 4.98 -4.49
C ASP A 51 -5.99 3.61 -4.43
N ALA A 52 -5.81 2.87 -3.32
CA ALA A 52 -6.63 1.70 -2.97
C ALA A 52 -7.57 1.98 -1.78
N CYS A 53 -7.70 3.25 -1.40
CA CYS A 53 -8.66 3.73 -0.42
C CYS A 53 -9.70 4.61 -1.11
N GLY A 54 -10.86 4.76 -0.47
CA GLY A 54 -11.95 5.58 -0.98
C GLY A 54 -12.97 5.92 0.09
N ASP A 55 -13.86 6.86 -0.23
CA ASP A 55 -14.90 7.33 0.67
C ASP A 55 -16.14 7.74 -0.10
N VAL A 56 -17.20 8.15 0.61
CA VAL A 56 -18.48 8.60 0.01
C VAL A 56 -18.32 9.87 -0.83
N SER A 57 -17.26 10.65 -0.60
CA SER A 57 -16.91 11.83 -1.40
C SER A 57 -15.40 12.04 -1.42
N ALA A 58 -14.92 12.78 -2.42
CA ALA A 58 -13.52 13.17 -2.49
C ALA A 58 -13.11 14.01 -1.27
N GLU A 59 -13.97 14.91 -0.79
CA GLU A 59 -13.69 15.71 0.40
C GLU A 59 -13.53 14.83 1.64
N ALA A 60 -14.43 13.85 1.87
CA ALA A 60 -14.34 12.94 3.00
C ALA A 60 -13.04 12.11 2.97
N HIS A 61 -12.68 11.59 1.79
CA HIS A 61 -11.41 10.88 1.59
C HIS A 61 -10.20 11.77 1.90
N GLN A 62 -10.16 13.00 1.38
CA GLN A 62 -9.01 13.89 1.55
C GLN A 62 -8.86 14.38 3.00
N ARG A 63 -9.94 14.76 3.67
CA ARG A 63 -9.89 15.15 5.09
C ARG A 63 -9.44 14.01 5.99
N ALA A 64 -9.88 12.78 5.69
CA ALA A 64 -9.44 11.58 6.38
C ALA A 64 -7.94 11.30 6.15
N ALA A 65 -7.47 11.39 4.91
CA ALA A 65 -6.06 11.22 4.56
C ALA A 65 -5.18 12.27 5.25
N GLU A 66 -5.55 13.55 5.20
CA GLU A 66 -4.83 14.64 5.88
C GLU A 66 -4.73 14.41 7.39
N ARG A 67 -5.81 13.96 8.03
CA ARG A 67 -5.80 13.62 9.45
C ARG A 67 -4.80 12.50 9.77
N MET A 68 -4.76 11.44 8.95
CA MET A 68 -3.78 10.35 9.14
C MET A 68 -2.34 10.84 8.94
N ILE A 69 -2.11 11.68 7.93
CA ILE A 69 -0.79 12.28 7.65
C ILE A 69 -0.31 13.12 8.84
N GLN A 70 -1.19 13.99 9.38
CA GLN A 70 -0.89 14.82 10.54
C GLN A 70 -0.54 13.99 11.79
N ALA A 71 -1.13 12.80 11.93
CA ALA A 71 -0.81 11.86 13.01
C ALA A 71 0.49 11.06 12.77
N GLY A 72 1.07 11.13 11.57
CA GLY A 72 2.34 10.48 11.22
C GLY A 72 2.22 9.26 10.31
N ALA A 73 1.03 8.91 9.82
CA ALA A 73 0.88 7.86 8.82
C ALA A 73 1.42 8.33 7.45
N ARG A 74 1.97 7.39 6.68
CA ARG A 74 2.62 7.68 5.39
C ARG A 74 1.72 7.28 4.21
N PRO A 75 1.27 8.23 3.37
CA PRO A 75 0.51 7.90 2.18
C PRO A 75 1.41 7.30 1.11
N MET A 76 0.94 6.27 0.42
CA MET A 76 1.59 5.69 -0.76
C MET A 76 0.55 5.35 -1.84
N THR A 77 1.01 5.10 -3.06
CA THR A 77 0.20 4.48 -4.12
C THR A 77 0.52 3.00 -4.25
N ALA A 78 -0.43 2.21 -4.78
CA ALA A 78 -0.28 0.77 -4.92
C ALA A 78 0.93 0.40 -5.81
N LEU A 79 1.14 1.15 -6.89
CA LEU A 79 2.29 0.95 -7.79
C LEU A 79 3.60 1.30 -7.08
N GLN A 80 3.67 2.43 -6.36
CA GLN A 80 4.87 2.77 -5.59
C GLN A 80 5.18 1.68 -4.56
N TYR A 81 4.17 1.21 -3.81
CA TYR A 81 4.34 0.15 -2.83
C TYR A 81 4.93 -1.13 -3.45
N LEU A 82 4.38 -1.58 -4.59
CA LEU A 82 4.91 -2.73 -5.32
C LEU A 82 6.39 -2.54 -5.71
N LEU A 83 6.74 -1.35 -6.20
CA LEU A 83 8.11 -1.03 -6.62
C LEU A 83 9.07 -0.89 -5.43
N GLU A 84 8.60 -0.42 -4.28
CA GLU A 84 9.39 -0.39 -3.03
C GLU A 84 9.64 -1.79 -2.43
N LEU A 85 8.81 -2.78 -2.76
CA LEU A 85 9.10 -4.18 -2.42
C LEU A 85 10.22 -4.74 -3.33
N GLN A 86 10.14 -4.46 -4.64
CA GLN A 86 11.15 -4.90 -5.62
C GLN A 86 12.50 -4.20 -5.40
N ARG A 87 12.51 -2.86 -5.36
CA ARG A 87 13.66 -1.92 -5.24
C ARG A 87 14.74 -1.99 -6.32
N ASP A 88 15.00 -3.17 -6.86
CA ASP A 88 16.12 -3.43 -7.76
C ASP A 88 15.72 -4.49 -8.80
N TRP A 89 15.96 -4.22 -10.08
CA TRP A 89 15.64 -5.13 -11.18
C TRP A 89 16.59 -6.32 -11.26
N ALA A 90 17.79 -6.21 -10.68
CA ALA A 90 18.71 -7.35 -10.54
C ALA A 90 18.18 -8.44 -9.60
N ARG A 91 17.11 -8.19 -8.83
CA ARG A 91 16.44 -9.22 -8.03
C ARG A 91 15.54 -10.09 -8.91
N GLY A 92 16.16 -11.06 -9.56
CA GLY A 92 15.50 -12.00 -10.47
C GLY A 92 14.36 -12.81 -9.82
N GLU A 93 14.49 -13.18 -8.54
CA GLU A 93 13.47 -14.01 -7.83
C GLU A 93 12.07 -13.38 -7.83
N THR A 94 11.99 -12.06 -7.75
CA THR A 94 10.72 -11.33 -7.71
C THR A 94 10.44 -10.53 -8.99
N TYR A 95 11.38 -10.49 -9.94
CA TYR A 95 11.30 -9.68 -11.16
C TYR A 95 10.05 -10.01 -11.99
N ASP A 96 9.85 -11.28 -12.33
CA ASP A 96 8.73 -11.69 -13.18
C ASP A 96 7.38 -11.48 -12.49
N MET A 97 7.32 -11.70 -11.18
CA MET A 97 6.11 -11.43 -10.38
C MET A 97 5.79 -9.93 -10.38
N THR A 98 6.76 -9.09 -10.04
CA THR A 98 6.61 -7.64 -9.97
C THR A 98 6.20 -7.07 -11.33
N THR A 99 6.94 -7.39 -12.38
CA THR A 99 6.65 -6.90 -13.73
C THR A 99 5.35 -7.47 -14.29
N GLY A 100 4.97 -8.69 -13.90
CA GLY A 100 3.68 -9.30 -14.24
C GLY A 100 2.51 -8.54 -13.62
N ILE A 101 2.56 -8.25 -12.32
CA ILE A 101 1.55 -7.45 -11.62
C ILE A 101 1.49 -6.04 -12.22
N ALA A 102 2.64 -5.39 -12.40
CA ALA A 102 2.72 -4.04 -12.94
C ALA A 102 2.21 -3.94 -14.39
N ARG A 103 2.44 -4.94 -15.24
CA ARG A 103 1.85 -4.99 -16.59
C ARG A 103 0.33 -5.05 -16.57
N ARG A 104 -0.24 -5.78 -15.62
CA ARG A 104 -1.70 -5.94 -15.52
C ARG A 104 -2.39 -4.75 -14.88
N PHE A 105 -1.79 -4.17 -13.84
CA PHE A 105 -2.46 -3.18 -12.98
C PHE A 105 -1.77 -1.82 -12.90
N GLY A 106 -0.54 -1.70 -13.38
CA GLY A 106 0.29 -0.47 -13.26
C GLY A 106 -0.03 0.62 -14.28
N GLY A 107 -1.12 0.50 -15.05
CA GLY A 107 -1.55 1.51 -16.03
C GLY A 107 -0.42 1.85 -17.03
N GLY A 108 -0.10 3.14 -17.15
CA GLY A 108 0.96 3.61 -18.04
C GLY A 108 2.33 2.97 -17.79
N TYR A 109 2.66 2.66 -16.53
CA TYR A 109 3.90 1.97 -16.20
C TYR A 109 3.92 0.54 -16.76
N GLY A 110 2.78 -0.17 -16.67
CA GLY A 110 2.62 -1.50 -17.25
C GLY A 110 2.75 -1.52 -18.78
N ILE A 111 2.26 -0.47 -19.45
CA ILE A 111 2.44 -0.27 -20.89
C ILE A 111 3.94 -0.12 -21.21
N GLY A 112 4.67 0.66 -20.41
CA GLY A 112 6.12 0.83 -20.53
C GLY A 112 6.89 -0.49 -20.46
N ILE A 113 6.57 -1.35 -19.49
CA ILE A 113 7.18 -2.69 -19.38
C ILE A 113 6.89 -3.53 -20.63
N THR A 114 5.64 -3.52 -21.10
CA THR A 114 5.22 -4.30 -22.29
C THR A 114 5.98 -3.82 -23.53
N TYR A 115 6.10 -2.50 -23.70
CA TYR A 115 6.89 -1.90 -24.77
C TYR A 115 8.37 -2.34 -24.68
N ALA A 116 9.01 -2.20 -23.52
CA ALA A 116 10.41 -2.54 -23.34
C ALA A 116 10.70 -4.02 -23.66
N LYS A 117 9.84 -4.93 -23.19
CA LYS A 117 9.96 -6.37 -23.48
C LYS A 117 9.77 -6.68 -24.97
N THR A 118 8.83 -6.01 -25.64
CA THR A 118 8.52 -6.27 -27.05
C THR A 118 9.58 -5.70 -28.00
N MET A 119 10.08 -4.50 -27.71
CA MET A 119 11.01 -3.78 -28.60
C MET A 119 12.47 -4.18 -28.41
N PHE A 120 12.88 -4.45 -27.17
CA PHE A 120 14.28 -4.70 -26.84
C PHE A 120 14.55 -6.16 -26.42
N GLY A 121 13.53 -7.02 -26.47
CA GLY A 121 13.64 -8.41 -26.03
C GLY A 121 14.06 -8.52 -24.56
N ALA A 122 13.68 -7.53 -23.74
CA ALA A 122 14.25 -7.30 -22.42
C ALA A 122 14.27 -8.57 -21.56
N HIS A 123 15.44 -9.21 -21.55
CA HIS A 123 16.00 -10.01 -20.48
C HIS A 123 17.09 -9.12 -19.89
N GLU A 124 16.74 -8.30 -18.90
CA GLU A 124 17.74 -7.51 -18.20
C GLU A 124 18.44 -8.43 -17.19
N GLY A 125 19.66 -8.87 -17.54
CA GLY A 125 20.73 -9.32 -16.63
C GLY A 125 20.45 -10.52 -15.76
#